data_AF-M4NSR9-F1
#
_entry.id   AF-M4NSR9-F1
#
_cell.length_a   1.000
_cell.length_b   1.000
_cell.length_c   1.000
_cell.angle_alpha   90.00
_cell.angle_beta   90.00
_cell.angle_gamma   90.00
#
_symmetry.space_group_name_H-M   'P 1'
#
loop_
_entity.id
_entity.type
_entity.pdbx_description
1 polymer ?
#
loop_
_entity_poly.entity_id
_entity_poly.type
_entity_poly.pdbx_seq_one_letter_code
_entity_poly.pdbx_strand_id
1 'polypeptide(L)'
;MGRAAERVYTDPASIRRLESLIGELPANGHVVLLLKDGSSCDGVVVTRPNVQLFRDADEREGINATVKLERPDVPAWSRQVWLDQIARVEHVDSIMASEN
;
A
#
# COMPACT_ATOMS: atom_id res chain seq x y z
N MET A 1 -15.24 15.03 -7.78
CA MET A 1 -14.34 14.28 -8.68
C MET A 1 -14.12 12.91 -8.06
N GLY A 2 -14.70 11.86 -8.65
CA GLY A 2 -14.62 10.49 -8.12
C GLY A 2 -13.24 9.88 -8.38
N ARG A 3 -12.73 9.09 -7.44
CA ARG A 3 -11.48 8.36 -7.63
C ARG A 3 -11.78 7.04 -8.35
N ALA A 4 -11.17 6.85 -9.51
CA ALA A 4 -11.27 5.60 -10.25
C ALA A 4 -10.23 4.60 -9.74
N ALA A 5 -10.63 3.35 -9.55
CA ALA A 5 -9.75 2.24 -9.24
C ALA A 5 -9.92 1.12 -10.27
N GLU A 6 -8.87 0.34 -10.49
CA GLU A 6 -8.94 -0.86 -11.36
C GLU A 6 -9.70 -2.02 -10.70
N ARG A 7 -9.80 -1.99 -9.36
CA ARG A 7 -10.63 -2.93 -8.61
C ARG A 7 -11.17 -2.27 -7.37
N VAL A 8 -12.37 -2.65 -6.95
CA VAL A 8 -12.98 -2.16 -5.71
C VAL A 8 -13.52 -3.32 -4.88
N TYR A 9 -13.51 -3.16 -3.56
CA TYR A 9 -13.96 -4.18 -2.62
C TYR A 9 -15.16 -3.69 -1.83
N THR A 10 -16.28 -4.41 -1.94
CA THR A 10 -17.49 -4.14 -1.16
C THR A 10 -17.67 -5.12 0.00
N ASP A 11 -16.92 -6.21 -0.02
CA ASP A 11 -17.00 -7.25 1.00
C ASP A 11 -16.20 -6.88 2.27
N PRO A 12 -16.78 -7.09 3.47
CA PRO A 12 -16.13 -6.75 4.73
C PRO A 12 -14.83 -7.55 5.00
N ALA A 13 -14.69 -8.79 4.53
CA ALA A 13 -13.44 -9.55 4.72
C ALA A 13 -12.31 -8.94 3.87
N SER A 14 -12.62 -8.48 2.66
CA SER A 14 -11.67 -7.78 1.79
C SER A 14 -11.25 -6.44 2.38
N ILE A 15 -12.19 -5.66 2.92
CA ILE A 15 -11.90 -4.39 3.60
C ILE A 15 -11.00 -4.63 4.82
N ARG A 16 -11.30 -5.64 5.65
CA ARG A 16 -10.46 -5.99 6.81
C ARG A 16 -9.04 -6.38 6.40
N ARG A 17 -8.87 -7.07 5.27
CA ARG A 17 -7.54 -7.39 4.73
C ARG A 17 -6.75 -6.13 4.34
N LEU A 18 -7.41 -5.16 3.71
CA LEU A 18 -6.80 -3.86 3.39
C LEU A 18 -6.41 -3.10 4.66
N GLU A 19 -7.32 -3.04 5.64
CA GLU A 19 -7.07 -2.40 6.95
C GLU A 19 -5.90 -3.06 7.70
N SER A 20 -5.80 -4.39 7.67
CA SER A 20 -4.64 -5.11 8.23
C SER A 20 -3.34 -4.70 7.53
N LEU A 21 -3.32 -4.62 6.20
CA LEU A 21 -2.14 -4.15 5.45
C LEU A 21 -1.80 -2.69 5.78
N ILE A 22 -2.79 -1.82 5.98
CA ILE A 22 -2.57 -0.43 6.43
C ILE A 22 -1.93 -0.40 7.82
N GLY A 23 -2.38 -1.29 8.71
CA GLY A 23 -1.83 -1.45 10.05
C GLY A 23 -0.37 -1.89 10.06
N GLU A 24 0.01 -2.77 9.12
CA GLU A 24 1.39 -3.20 8.93
C GLU A 24 2.27 -2.06 8.40
N LEU A 25 1.75 -1.11 7.61
CA LEU A 25 2.56 -0.05 7.01
C LEU A 25 2.90 1.07 8.02
N PRO A 26 4.18 1.22 8.43
CA PRO A 26 4.58 2.32 9.30
C PRO A 26 4.48 3.66 8.54
N ALA A 27 3.97 4.70 9.20
CA ALA A 27 4.07 6.05 8.65
C ALA A 27 5.56 6.49 8.70
N ASN A 28 6.07 6.99 7.59
CA ASN A 28 7.46 7.42 7.42
C ASN A 28 8.51 6.31 7.61
N GLY A 29 8.11 5.03 7.51
CA GLY A 29 9.04 3.90 7.59
C GLY A 29 9.45 3.37 6.21
N HIS A 30 10.66 2.82 6.13
CA HIS A 30 11.16 2.14 4.94
C HIS A 30 10.61 0.71 4.88
N VAL A 31 9.89 0.39 3.81
CA VAL A 31 9.32 -0.93 3.56
C VAL A 31 9.64 -1.42 2.15
N VAL A 32 9.64 -2.73 1.99
CA VAL A 32 9.68 -3.42 0.70
C VAL A 32 8.32 -4.06 0.48
N LEU A 33 7.61 -3.63 -0.56
CA LEU A 33 6.35 -4.21 -0.97
C LEU A 33 6.61 -5.29 -2.00
N LEU A 34 6.20 -6.53 -1.70
CA LEU A 34 6.16 -7.60 -2.68
C LEU A 34 4.78 -7.59 -3.34
N LEU A 35 4.74 -7.46 -4.66
CA LEU A 35 3.52 -7.49 -5.45
C LEU A 35 3.16 -8.94 -5.80
N LYS A 36 1.86 -9.18 -6.01
CA LYS A 36 1.32 -10.48 -6.46
C LYS A 36 1.86 -10.93 -7.82
N ASP A 37 2.32 -9.97 -8.63
CA ASP A 37 2.97 -10.21 -9.92
C ASP A 37 4.40 -10.77 -9.79
N GLY A 38 4.96 -10.80 -8.56
CA GLY A 38 6.35 -11.21 -8.29
C GLY A 38 7.35 -10.06 -8.31
N SER A 39 6.94 -8.90 -8.82
CA SER A 39 7.70 -7.65 -8.71
C SER A 39 7.78 -7.17 -7.25
N SER A 40 8.92 -6.61 -6.84
CA SER A 40 9.06 -5.94 -5.54
C SER A 40 9.37 -4.45 -5.70
N CYS A 41 8.94 -3.64 -4.74
CA CYS A 41 9.18 -2.20 -4.71
C CYS A 41 9.56 -1.76 -3.30
N ASP A 42 10.79 -1.28 -3.14
CA ASP A 42 11.26 -0.62 -1.93
C ASP A 42 11.00 0.89 -1.98
N GLY A 43 10.68 1.46 -0.81
CA GLY A 43 10.57 2.89 -0.60
C GLY A 43 10.06 3.25 0.80
N VAL A 44 10.07 4.54 1.09
CA VAL A 44 9.57 5.11 2.34
C VAL A 44 8.09 5.44 2.19
N VAL A 45 7.27 4.97 3.14
CA VAL A 45 5.84 5.29 3.19
C VAL A 45 5.67 6.72 3.66
N VAL A 46 5.31 7.62 2.76
CA VAL A 46 5.26 9.07 3.08
C VAL A 46 4.05 9.43 3.91
N THR A 47 2.96 8.70 3.69
CA THR A 47 1.71 8.90 4.42
C THR A 47 1.03 7.56 4.58
N ARG A 48 0.46 7.33 5.76
CA ARG A 48 -0.30 6.11 6.04
C ARG A 48 -1.42 5.96 5.00
N PRO A 49 -1.51 4.83 4.29
CA PRO A 49 -2.61 4.57 3.37
C PRO A 49 -3.94 4.53 4.13
N ASN A 50 -5.02 4.92 3.47
CA ASN A 50 -6.36 4.89 4.05
C ASN A 50 -7.36 4.34 3.03
N VAL A 51 -8.23 3.44 3.49
CA VAL A 51 -9.37 2.94 2.73
C VAL A 51 -10.32 4.08 2.37
N GLN A 52 -10.63 4.20 1.08
CA GLN A 52 -11.50 5.23 0.55
C GLN A 52 -12.47 4.63 -0.45
N LEU A 53 -13.57 5.33 -0.72
CA LEU A 53 -14.52 4.93 -1.74
C LEU A 53 -13.93 5.23 -3.12
N PHE A 54 -13.86 4.20 -3.96
CA PHE A 54 -13.46 4.26 -5.36
C PHE A 54 -14.59 3.71 -6.23
N ARG A 55 -14.56 4.08 -7.51
CA ARG A 55 -15.44 3.54 -8.53
C ARG A 55 -14.62 2.75 -9.54
N ASP A 56 -15.07 1.54 -9.83
CA ASP A 56 -14.48 0.67 -10.85
C ASP A 56 -14.97 1.02 -12.27
N ALA A 57 -14.35 0.43 -13.29
CA ALA A 57 -14.78 0.53 -14.69
C ALA A 57 -16.24 0.07 -14.92
N ASP A 58 -16.75 -0.86 -14.10
CA ASP A 58 -18.16 -1.31 -14.14
C ASP A 58 -19.12 -0.35 -13.38
N GLU A 59 -18.69 0.88 -13.10
CA GLU A 59 -19.40 1.86 -12.26
C GLU A 59 -19.72 1.39 -10.82
N ARG A 60 -19.14 0.26 -10.40
CA ARG A 60 -19.31 -0.27 -9.05
C ARG A 60 -18.57 0.59 -8.04
N GLU A 61 -19.29 0.95 -6.99
CA GLU A 61 -18.75 1.66 -5.86
C GLU A 61 -18.26 0.67 -4.82
N GLY A 62 -17.03 0.84 -4.36
CA GLY A 62 -16.46 0.01 -3.32
C GLY A 62 -15.24 0.65 -2.72
N ILE A 63 -14.62 -0.07 -1.79
CA ILE A 63 -13.52 0.42 -1.00
C ILE A 63 -12.20 -0.09 -1.58
N ASN A 64 -11.22 0.80 -1.67
CA ASN A 64 -9.85 0.41 -1.96
C ASN A 64 -8.87 1.37 -1.26
N ALA A 65 -7.60 1.03 -1.27
CA ALA A 65 -6.52 1.82 -0.71
C ALA A 65 -5.29 1.78 -1.63
N THR A 66 -4.57 2.90 -1.65
CA THR A 66 -3.26 2.98 -2.31
C THR A 66 -2.24 3.52 -1.33
N VAL A 67 -1.03 2.99 -1.42
CA VAL A 67 0.14 3.48 -0.68
C VAL A 67 1.04 4.23 -1.64
N LYS A 68 1.54 5.38 -1.20
CA LYS A 68 2.56 6.14 -1.92
C LYS A 68 3.90 5.90 -1.25
N LEU A 69 4.84 5.38 -2.04
CA LEU A 69 6.24 5.23 -1.67
C LEU A 69 7.04 6.36 -2.30
N GLU A 70 7.98 6.93 -1.55
CA GLU A 70 8.99 7.85 -2.07
C GLU A 70 10.38 7.38 -1.66
N ARG A 71 11.40 7.77 -2.41
CA ARG A 71 12.79 7.49 -2.05
C ARG A 71 13.46 8.78 -1.63
N PRO A 72 14.02 8.87 -0.41
CA PRO A 72 14.82 10.04 -0.03
C PRO A 72 16.07 10.19 -0.92
N ASP A 73 16.58 9.07 -1.43
CA ASP A 73 17.73 9.03 -2.35
C ASP A 73 17.40 9.62 -3.73
N VAL A 74 16.13 9.53 -4.15
CA VAL A 74 15.64 10.03 -5.43
C VAL A 74 14.34 10.81 -5.20
N PRO A 75 14.41 12.12 -4.87
CA PRO A 75 13.23 12.90 -4.50
C PRO A 75 12.20 13.06 -5.62
N ALA A 76 12.59 12.87 -6.88
CA ALA A 76 11.66 12.83 -8.01
C ALA A 76 10.96 11.47 -8.17
N TRP A 77 11.42 10.43 -7.47
CA TRP A 77 10.84 9.11 -7.51
C TRP A 77 9.71 9.00 -6.49
N SER A 78 8.50 8.84 -7.00
CA SER A 78 7.36 8.45 -6.21
C SER A 78 6.59 7.37 -6.95
N ARG A 79 6.12 6.35 -6.21
CA ARG A 79 5.35 5.25 -6.78
C ARG A 79 4.12 4.99 -5.95
N GLN A 80 2.97 5.02 -6.60
CA GLN A 80 1.70 4.66 -6.00
C GLN A 80 1.41 3.19 -6.32
N VAL A 81 1.13 2.41 -5.27
CA VAL A 81 0.86 0.97 -5.35
C VAL A 81 -0.49 0.70 -4.71
N TRP A 82 -1.30 -0.15 -5.34
CA TRP A 82 -2.57 -0.61 -4.76
C TRP A 82 -2.32 -1.61 -3.65
N LEU A 83 -2.97 -1.44 -2.50
CA LEU A 83 -2.81 -2.38 -1.39
C LEU A 83 -3.25 -3.80 -1.76
N ASP A 84 -4.24 -3.93 -2.63
CA ASP A 84 -4.64 -5.23 -3.16
C ASP A 84 -3.56 -5.90 -3.99
N GLN A 85 -2.72 -5.15 -4.71
CA GLN A 85 -1.63 -5.77 -5.47
C GLN A 85 -0.49 -6.24 -4.58
N ILE A 86 -0.46 -5.82 -3.31
CA ILE A 86 0.56 -6.24 -2.34
C ILE A 86 0.26 -7.68 -1.90
N ALA A 87 1.23 -8.56 -2.14
CA ALA A 87 1.26 -9.90 -1.60
C ALA A 87 1.78 -9.89 -0.15
N ARG A 88 2.84 -9.13 0.13
CA ARG A 88 3.48 -9.05 1.44
C ARG A 88 4.19 -7.70 1.64
N VAL A 89 4.22 -7.23 2.88
CA VAL A 89 5.00 -6.06 3.31
C VAL A 89 6.18 -6.56 4.13
N GLU A 90 7.39 -6.18 3.76
CA GLU A 90 8.61 -6.45 4.52
C GLU A 90 9.16 -5.13 5.08
N HIS A 91 9.45 -5.10 6.38
CA HIS A 91 9.91 -3.89 7.06
C HIS A 91 11.44 -3.87 7.03
N VAL A 92 12.01 -2.90 6.32
CA VAL A 92 13.48 -2.78 6.22
C VAL A 92 14.05 -2.18 7.51
N ASP A 93 13.27 -1.36 8.21
CA ASP A 93 13.69 -0.70 9.46
C ASP A 93 13.79 -1.66 10.66
N SER A 94 13.32 -2.90 10.54
CA SER A 94 13.31 -3.85 11.66
C SER A 94 14.63 -4.61 11.89
N ILE A 95 15.71 -4.25 11.18
CA ILE A 95 17.08 -4.77 11.42
C ILE A 95 17.99 -3.71 12.04
N MET A 96 17.59 -3.18 13.20
CA MET A 96 18.51 -2.85 14.30
C MET A 96 17.93 -3.36 15.62
N ALA A 97 17.70 -4.66 15.68
CA ALA A 97 17.61 -5.41 16.94
C ALA A 97 18.63 -6.56 16.90
N SER A 98 19.90 -6.21 16.74
CA SER A 98 21.03 -7.12 17.01
C SER A 98 22.29 -6.28 17.17
N GLU A 99 22.50 -5.79 18.39
CA GLU A 99 23.86 -5.66 18.93
C GLU A 99 23.84 -6.30 20.32
N ASN A 100 24.69 -7.32 20.46
CA ASN A 100 24.97 -8.10 21.67
C ASN A 100 26.31 -7.64 22.24
#